data_AF-A0A511RIH7-F1
#
_entry.id   AF-A0A511RIH7-F1
#
_cell.length_a   1.000
_cell.length_b   1.000
_cell.length_c   1.000
_cell.angle_alpha   90.00
_cell.angle_beta   90.00
_cell.angle_gamma   90.00
#
_symmetry.space_group_name_H-M   'P 1'
#
loop_
_entity.id
_entity.type
_entity.pdbx_description
1 polymer ?
#
loop_
_entity_poly.entity_id
_entity_poly.type
_entity_poly.pdbx_seq_one_letter_code
_entity_poly.pdbx_strand_id
1 'polypeptide(L)'
;MKRYFGMMALLVLVLAACSTTGTLGDGQSLDAEQLAIETDLNLDAAIFEDLGGAAAASVQSVEDQDVADLAGAWGLPTVAVRFLKAWGVRLPRPGDADGQCSIEVNTNGYADVDGDGVFDLVDATFDCSGTMGDGQSFAVSGAFHFEDKDGAFTGFAMTLSDFTVSLTNVRGEHTVQRTRTLNGSVDVSGSPAEGYVLTKDLSIDFVVAVDGEVLHEAAWTSQKTKTYTPDDPDAPAAGGVVSISGNASLTRDGNTMEFQVSTSTDVEGETPLHWSRDCWRAARDAGRLGHKMGGFDAGWILHENLTNGNYTKITYNGCGDVSIEKSF
;
A
#
# COMPACT_ATOMS: atom_id res chain seq x y z
N MET A 1 38.83 -45.82 -12.36
CA MET A 1 37.39 -45.81 -11.98
C MET A 1 37.33 -45.06 -10.64
N LYS A 2 36.75 -43.87 -10.41
CA LYS A 2 35.84 -42.91 -11.07
C LYS A 2 36.45 -41.49 -10.90
N ARG A 3 36.76 -40.74 -11.97
CA ARG A 3 36.21 -39.41 -12.39
C ARG A 3 35.71 -38.51 -11.23
N TYR A 4 36.37 -37.41 -10.83
CA TYR A 4 36.64 -36.07 -11.43
C TYR A 4 35.61 -34.98 -11.02
N PHE A 5 36.12 -33.74 -10.81
CA PHE A 5 35.47 -32.41 -10.65
C PHE A 5 34.95 -32.03 -9.25
N GLY A 6 35.18 -30.83 -8.71
CA GLY A 6 35.79 -29.57 -9.19
C GLY A 6 36.07 -28.64 -7.99
N MET A 7 37.17 -27.84 -8.02
CA MET A 7 37.19 -26.37 -8.25
C MET A 7 36.43 -25.57 -7.18
N MET A 8 36.91 -24.46 -6.60
CA MET A 8 38.20 -23.76 -6.53
C MET A 8 37.94 -22.64 -5.50
N ALA A 9 38.91 -22.34 -4.63
CA ALA A 9 38.86 -21.18 -3.76
C ALA A 9 38.81 -19.86 -4.56
N LEU A 10 38.09 -18.84 -4.08
CA LEU A 10 38.58 -17.46 -4.12
C LEU A 10 37.81 -16.56 -3.14
N LEU A 11 38.48 -16.23 -2.03
CA LEU A 11 38.33 -14.97 -1.32
C LEU A 11 38.97 -13.87 -2.20
N VAL A 12 38.52 -12.60 -2.10
CA VAL A 12 39.32 -11.34 -2.23
C VAL A 12 38.67 -10.22 -3.09
N LEU A 13 38.45 -9.08 -2.39
CA LEU A 13 38.50 -7.64 -2.77
C LEU A 13 37.39 -6.98 -3.63
N VAL A 14 36.69 -6.05 -2.96
CA VAL A 14 36.75 -4.59 -3.20
C VAL A 14 37.32 -4.16 -4.55
N LEU A 15 36.47 -3.64 -5.43
CA LEU A 15 36.86 -2.57 -6.36
C LEU A 15 35.78 -1.48 -6.36
N ALA A 16 36.13 -0.36 -5.74
CA ALA A 16 35.65 0.96 -6.13
C ALA A 16 36.42 1.43 -7.38
N ALA A 17 35.70 2.08 -8.28
CA ALA A 17 36.10 3.18 -9.18
C ALA A 17 37.25 3.00 -10.21
N CYS A 18 37.05 3.73 -11.32
CA CYS A 18 37.88 3.94 -12.53
C CYS A 18 37.75 2.83 -13.60
N SER A 19 37.24 3.06 -14.81
CA SER A 19 37.09 4.29 -15.58
C SER A 19 36.10 4.16 -16.74
N THR A 20 35.32 5.23 -16.93
CA THR A 20 34.83 5.85 -18.18
C THR A 20 33.75 5.16 -19.03
N THR A 21 32.58 5.83 -19.03
CA THR A 21 31.52 5.92 -20.08
C THR A 21 30.70 4.66 -20.41
N GLY A 22 29.40 4.72 -20.07
CA GLY A 22 28.36 3.74 -20.44
C GLY A 22 28.44 2.49 -19.56
N THR A 23 27.39 1.97 -18.94
CA THR A 23 25.94 2.04 -19.10
C THR A 23 25.38 1.62 -17.74
N LEU A 24 24.29 2.24 -17.27
CA LEU A 24 23.45 1.67 -16.22
C LEU A 24 22.85 0.37 -16.78
N GLY A 25 23.63 -0.71 -16.72
CA GLY A 25 23.29 -2.01 -17.25
C GLY A 25 22.38 -2.75 -16.29
N ASP A 26 21.15 -2.97 -16.76
CA ASP A 26 20.28 -4.09 -16.47
C ASP A 26 20.08 -4.45 -14.98
N GLY A 27 19.03 -3.87 -14.38
CA GLY A 27 18.42 -4.50 -13.22
C GLY A 27 17.70 -3.60 -12.20
N GLN A 28 17.72 -2.27 -12.32
CA GLN A 28 17.17 -1.38 -11.27
C GLN A 28 16.15 -0.32 -11.73
N SER A 29 15.79 -0.26 -13.01
CA SER A 29 14.69 0.60 -13.53
C SER A 29 13.31 -0.08 -13.55
N LEU A 30 13.20 -1.30 -12.99
CA LEU A 30 12.14 -2.26 -13.30
C LEU A 30 11.03 -2.42 -12.24
N ASP A 31 10.84 -1.50 -11.29
CA ASP A 31 9.82 -1.72 -10.26
C ASP A 31 8.98 -0.49 -9.85
N ALA A 32 8.96 0.62 -10.59
CA ALA A 32 8.01 1.69 -10.25
C ALA A 32 6.56 1.27 -10.53
N GLU A 33 6.35 0.47 -11.58
CA GLU A 33 5.05 -0.11 -11.94
C GLU A 33 4.61 -1.12 -10.88
N GLN A 34 5.46 -2.09 -10.55
CA GLN A 34 5.09 -3.10 -9.57
C GLN A 34 5.05 -2.50 -8.15
N LEU A 35 5.90 -1.54 -7.77
CA LEU A 35 5.76 -0.79 -6.52
C LEU A 35 4.43 -0.01 -6.44
N ALA A 36 3.99 0.59 -7.54
CA ALA A 36 2.71 1.29 -7.60
C ALA A 36 1.54 0.31 -7.46
N ILE A 37 1.58 -0.81 -8.19
CA ILE A 37 0.60 -1.89 -8.08
C ILE A 37 0.58 -2.48 -6.66
N GLU A 38 1.75 -2.76 -6.06
CA GLU A 38 1.86 -3.24 -4.69
C GLU A 38 1.27 -2.23 -3.70
N THR A 39 1.59 -0.94 -3.84
CA THR A 39 1.04 0.12 -2.98
C THR A 39 -0.49 0.21 -3.10
N ASP A 40 -1.03 0.11 -4.31
CA ASP A 40 -2.48 0.05 -4.56
C ASP A 40 -3.13 -1.18 -3.92
N LEU A 41 -2.56 -2.37 -4.10
CA LEU A 41 -3.12 -3.61 -3.56
C LEU A 41 -3.02 -3.71 -2.03
N ASN A 42 -1.96 -3.15 -1.43
CA ASN A 42 -1.85 -3.10 0.03
C ASN A 42 -2.85 -2.14 0.66
N LEU A 43 -3.19 -1.05 -0.05
CA LEU A 43 -4.28 -0.17 0.37
C LEU A 43 -5.60 -0.94 0.42
N ASP A 44 -5.90 -1.74 -0.60
CA ASP A 44 -7.14 -2.53 -0.61
C ASP A 44 -7.21 -3.49 0.58
N ALA A 45 -6.12 -4.20 0.84
CA ALA A 45 -6.05 -5.14 1.96
C ALA A 45 -6.30 -4.45 3.31
N ALA A 46 -5.78 -3.23 3.47
CA ALA A 46 -6.02 -2.44 4.68
C ALA A 46 -7.48 -2.00 4.80
N ILE A 47 -8.15 -1.69 3.68
CA ILE A 47 -9.59 -1.36 3.69
C ILE A 47 -10.38 -2.61 4.11
N PHE A 48 -10.13 -3.76 3.50
CA PHE A 48 -10.87 -4.99 3.80
C PHE A 48 -10.68 -5.48 5.25
N GLU A 49 -9.49 -5.28 5.83
CA GLU A 49 -9.27 -5.59 7.26
C GLU A 49 -10.13 -4.73 8.19
N ASP A 50 -10.49 -3.51 7.77
CA ASP A 50 -11.21 -2.54 8.58
C ASP A 50 -12.75 -2.68 8.51
N LEU A 51 -13.30 -3.33 7.47
CA LEU A 51 -14.75 -3.57 7.29
C LEU A 51 -15.42 -4.42 8.40
N GLY A 52 -14.67 -4.82 9.43
CA GLY A 52 -15.09 -5.66 10.56
C GLY A 52 -15.56 -4.91 11.81
N GLY A 53 -15.92 -3.62 11.70
CA GLY A 53 -16.28 -2.70 12.80
C GLY A 53 -17.04 -3.31 13.98
N ALA A 54 -16.71 -2.86 15.20
CA ALA A 54 -17.18 -3.25 16.55
C ALA A 54 -17.10 -4.75 16.95
N ALA A 55 -17.44 -5.71 16.09
CA ALA A 55 -17.38 -7.14 16.40
C ALA A 55 -15.93 -7.66 16.47
N ALA A 56 -15.01 -7.04 15.72
CA ALA A 56 -13.57 -7.33 15.77
C ALA A 56 -12.84 -6.73 16.98
N ALA A 57 -13.47 -5.84 17.76
CA ALA A 57 -12.88 -5.24 18.96
C ALA A 57 -12.60 -6.26 20.09
N SER A 58 -13.05 -7.50 19.95
CA SER A 58 -12.93 -8.55 20.97
C SER A 58 -11.71 -9.46 20.85
N VAL A 59 -10.88 -9.34 19.80
CA VAL A 59 -9.69 -10.19 19.64
C VAL A 59 -8.45 -9.34 19.33
N GLN A 60 -7.82 -8.88 20.41
CA GLN A 60 -6.55 -8.17 20.43
C GLN A 60 -5.46 -8.95 19.67
N SER A 61 -5.13 -8.51 18.46
CA SER A 61 -3.82 -8.81 17.87
C SER A 61 -2.83 -7.73 18.35
N VAL A 62 -1.60 -8.14 18.68
CA VAL A 62 -0.54 -7.25 19.20
C VAL A 62 -0.19 -6.11 18.22
N GLU A 63 -0.57 -6.22 16.95
CA GLU A 63 -0.33 -5.20 15.93
C GLU A 63 -1.56 -4.32 15.63
N ASP A 64 -2.79 -4.80 15.84
CA ASP A 64 -3.94 -3.90 16.01
C ASP A 64 -3.70 -2.98 17.21
N GLN A 65 -3.00 -3.48 18.25
CA GLN A 65 -2.54 -2.65 19.35
C GLN A 65 -1.53 -1.60 18.89
N ASP A 66 -0.60 -1.89 17.98
CA ASP A 66 0.33 -0.89 17.43
C ASP A 66 -0.38 0.20 16.59
N VAL A 67 -1.44 -0.17 15.86
CA VAL A 67 -2.28 0.81 15.13
C VAL A 67 -3.09 1.62 16.13
N ALA A 68 -3.74 0.99 17.09
CA ALA A 68 -4.53 1.64 18.13
C ALA A 68 -3.69 2.54 19.05
N ASP A 69 -2.47 2.13 19.40
CA ASP A 69 -1.53 2.90 20.21
C ASP A 69 -1.08 4.14 19.45
N LEU A 70 -0.76 4.01 18.15
CA LEU A 70 -0.35 5.13 17.32
C LEU A 70 -1.52 6.08 17.04
N ALA A 71 -2.71 5.54 16.80
CA ALA A 71 -3.96 6.28 16.68
C ALA A 71 -4.25 7.07 17.97
N GLY A 72 -4.21 6.42 19.12
CA GLY A 72 -4.40 7.05 20.43
C GLY A 72 -3.31 8.07 20.78
N ALA A 73 -2.06 7.81 20.42
CA ALA A 73 -0.95 8.73 20.67
C ALA A 73 -1.08 10.04 19.89
N TRP A 74 -1.68 10.00 18.71
CA TRP A 74 -1.84 11.16 17.83
C TRP A 74 -3.28 11.68 17.73
N GLY A 75 -4.24 11.04 18.41
CA GLY A 75 -5.66 11.41 18.37
C GLY A 75 -6.34 11.14 17.03
N LEU A 76 -5.84 10.18 16.25
CA LEU A 76 -6.36 9.83 14.92
C LEU A 76 -7.36 8.66 15.00
N PRO A 77 -8.31 8.52 14.06
CA PRO A 77 -9.07 7.28 13.88
C PRO A 77 -8.16 6.10 13.55
N THR A 78 -8.45 4.93 14.13
CA THR A 78 -7.68 3.69 13.88
C THR A 78 -7.64 3.35 12.39
N VAL A 79 -8.79 3.48 11.72
CA VAL A 79 -8.96 3.30 10.28
C VAL A 79 -8.03 4.20 9.46
N ALA A 80 -7.93 5.48 9.80
CA ALA A 80 -7.03 6.43 9.14
C ALA A 80 -5.56 6.01 9.32
N VAL A 81 -5.16 5.57 10.52
CA VAL A 81 -3.79 5.08 10.76
C VAL A 81 -3.49 3.80 9.98
N ARG A 82 -4.45 2.88 9.81
CA ARG A 82 -4.29 1.70 8.93
C ARG A 82 -4.01 2.14 7.50
N PHE A 83 -4.77 3.08 6.96
CA PHE A 83 -4.57 3.59 5.60
C PHE A 83 -3.23 4.28 5.41
N LEU A 84 -2.85 5.16 6.34
CA LEU A 84 -1.54 5.80 6.32
C LEU A 84 -0.43 4.74 6.31
N LYS A 85 -0.49 3.71 7.17
CA LYS A 85 0.49 2.61 7.15
C LYS A 85 0.49 1.84 5.82
N ALA A 86 -0.68 1.54 5.25
CA ALA A 86 -0.81 0.83 3.98
C ALA A 86 -0.19 1.60 2.80
N TRP A 87 -0.28 2.94 2.84
CA TRP A 87 0.40 3.83 1.89
C TRP A 87 1.92 3.94 2.11
N GLY A 88 2.43 3.32 3.17
CA GLY A 88 3.84 3.38 3.54
C GLY A 88 4.21 4.62 4.35
N VAL A 89 3.22 5.35 4.87
CA VAL A 89 3.46 6.43 5.84
C VAL A 89 4.00 5.80 7.12
N ARG A 90 5.14 6.30 7.56
CA ARG A 90 5.70 5.97 8.88
C ARG A 90 5.55 7.16 9.78
N LEU A 91 4.50 7.17 10.60
CA LEU A 91 4.39 8.13 11.70
C LEU A 91 5.26 7.63 12.86
N PRO A 92 6.13 8.49 13.43
CA PRO A 92 6.89 8.13 14.62
C PRO A 92 5.92 7.98 15.80
N ARG A 93 6.23 7.10 16.76
CA ARG A 93 5.57 7.22 18.08
C ARG A 93 6.16 8.43 18.80
N PRO A 94 5.39 9.12 19.66
CA PRO A 94 5.95 10.18 20.49
C PRO A 94 7.17 9.68 21.27
N GLY A 95 8.34 10.26 20.99
CA GLY A 95 9.62 9.89 21.63
C GLY A 95 10.48 8.87 20.89
N ASP A 96 10.00 8.26 19.79
CA ASP A 96 10.76 7.26 19.00
C ASP A 96 11.68 7.89 17.94
N ALA A 97 11.59 9.20 17.73
CA ALA A 97 12.41 9.96 16.82
C ALA A 97 13.02 11.17 17.52
N ASP A 98 14.21 11.57 17.08
CA ASP A 98 14.93 12.76 17.53
C ASP A 98 14.42 14.07 16.88
N GLY A 99 13.29 14.00 16.18
CA GLY A 99 12.73 15.07 15.35
C GLY A 99 11.51 15.79 15.91
N GLN A 100 10.95 16.69 15.10
CA GLN A 100 9.72 17.44 15.40
C GLN A 100 8.57 16.82 14.61
N CYS A 101 7.48 16.48 15.30
CA CYS A 101 6.27 16.00 14.65
C CYS A 101 5.09 16.74 15.25
N SER A 102 4.42 17.51 14.39
CA SER A 102 3.17 18.18 14.68
C SER A 102 2.08 17.51 13.86
N ILE A 103 1.08 16.97 14.55
CA ILE A 103 -0.14 16.45 13.94
C ILE A 103 -1.28 17.21 14.57
N GLU A 104 -1.90 18.09 13.80
CA GLU A 104 -3.05 18.87 14.23
C GLU A 104 -4.30 18.12 13.81
N VAL A 105 -5.02 17.54 14.77
CA VAL A 105 -6.29 16.85 14.55
C VAL A 105 -7.45 17.75 14.94
N ASN A 106 -8.38 17.94 14.03
CA ASN A 106 -9.61 18.69 14.24
C ASN A 106 -10.82 17.81 13.92
N THR A 107 -11.59 17.48 14.96
CA THR A 107 -12.86 16.76 14.80
C THR A 107 -14.06 17.70 14.67
N ASN A 108 -13.87 19.02 14.69
CA ASN A 108 -14.94 20.04 14.66
C ASN A 108 -16.07 19.84 15.71
N GLY A 109 -15.81 19.07 16.78
CA GLY A 109 -16.82 18.73 17.79
C GLY A 109 -17.76 17.60 17.41
N TYR A 110 -17.53 16.93 16.28
CA TYR A 110 -18.17 15.66 15.94
C TYR A 110 -17.69 14.58 16.93
N ALA A 111 -18.64 13.73 17.31
CA ALA A 111 -18.41 12.59 18.20
C ALA A 111 -18.64 11.32 17.39
N ASP A 112 -18.15 10.20 17.86
CA ASP A 112 -18.58 8.89 17.39
C ASP A 112 -20.05 8.67 17.81
N VAL A 113 -20.99 8.93 16.89
CA VAL A 113 -22.43 8.94 17.18
C VAL A 113 -23.01 7.53 17.30
N ASP A 114 -22.51 6.57 16.54
CA ASP A 114 -23.02 5.20 16.49
C ASP A 114 -22.19 4.19 17.31
N GLY A 115 -21.03 4.61 17.83
CA GLY A 115 -20.20 3.88 18.77
C GLY A 115 -19.26 2.88 18.11
N ASP A 116 -18.98 3.00 16.82
CA ASP A 116 -18.13 2.09 16.06
C ASP A 116 -16.62 2.38 16.20
N GLY A 117 -16.27 3.48 16.89
CA GLY A 117 -14.90 3.93 17.12
C GLY A 117 -14.38 4.90 16.05
N VAL A 118 -15.24 5.39 15.17
CA VAL A 118 -14.96 6.36 14.11
C VAL A 118 -15.64 7.69 14.45
N PHE A 119 -14.92 8.79 14.34
CA PHE A 119 -15.55 10.11 14.46
C PHE A 119 -16.25 10.45 13.16
N ASP A 120 -17.47 11.02 13.22
CA ASP A 120 -18.23 11.39 12.02
C ASP A 120 -17.40 12.21 11.02
N LEU A 121 -16.47 13.03 11.52
CA LEU A 121 -15.56 13.82 10.70
C LEU A 121 -14.23 14.09 11.41
N VAL A 122 -13.13 13.90 10.69
CA VAL A 122 -11.77 14.23 11.13
C VAL A 122 -10.98 14.88 10.01
N ASP A 123 -10.47 16.08 10.29
CA ASP A 123 -9.38 16.68 9.53
C ASP A 123 -8.07 16.51 10.30
N ALA A 124 -6.99 16.09 9.65
CA ALA A 124 -5.67 16.36 10.22
C ALA A 124 -4.63 16.82 9.23
N THR A 125 -3.72 17.64 9.74
CA THR A 125 -2.55 18.12 9.03
C THR A 125 -1.30 17.59 9.68
N PHE A 126 -0.36 17.11 8.87
CA PHE A 126 0.90 16.54 9.30
C PHE A 126 2.04 17.47 8.90
N ASP A 127 2.94 17.69 9.84
CA ASP A 127 4.27 18.26 9.60
C ASP A 127 5.25 17.56 10.54
N CYS A 128 5.83 16.48 10.04
CA CYS A 128 6.73 15.62 10.79
C CYS A 128 8.04 15.43 10.05
N SER A 129 9.15 15.61 10.75
CA SER A 129 10.48 15.29 10.25
C SER A 129 11.40 14.86 11.37
N GLY A 130 12.33 13.95 11.09
CA GLY A 130 13.27 13.45 12.09
C GLY A 130 14.12 12.30 11.59
N THR A 131 14.81 11.65 12.52
CA THR A 131 15.54 10.40 12.28
C THR A 131 14.97 9.31 13.17
N MET A 132 14.65 8.17 12.55
CA MET A 132 14.20 6.96 13.24
C MET A 132 15.37 6.32 14.00
N GLY A 133 15.08 5.47 14.99
CA GLY A 133 16.10 4.81 15.80
C GLY A 133 17.10 3.92 15.04
N ASP A 134 16.85 3.59 13.77
CA ASP A 134 17.76 2.86 12.88
C ASP A 134 18.67 3.79 12.04
N GLY A 135 18.56 5.11 12.20
CA GLY A 135 19.34 6.11 11.47
C GLY A 135 18.72 6.55 10.13
N GLN A 136 17.54 6.03 9.77
CA GLN A 136 16.79 6.49 8.60
C GLN A 136 16.12 7.84 8.88
N SER A 137 16.39 8.85 8.06
CA SER A 137 15.67 10.12 8.13
C SER A 137 14.31 10.01 7.44
N PHE A 138 13.29 10.65 8.01
CA PHE A 138 11.94 10.68 7.47
C PHE A 138 11.38 12.10 7.46
N ALA A 139 10.48 12.35 6.52
CA ALA A 139 9.59 13.51 6.52
C ALA A 139 8.19 13.07 6.08
N VAL A 140 7.16 13.54 6.76
CA VAL A 140 5.75 13.33 6.43
C VAL A 140 5.06 14.68 6.50
N SER A 141 4.40 15.08 5.41
CA SER A 141 3.64 16.34 5.36
C SER A 141 2.37 16.19 4.54
N GLY A 142 1.38 17.02 4.80
CA GLY A 142 0.15 17.09 4.02
C GLY A 142 -1.09 17.00 4.89
N ALA A 143 -2.25 16.80 4.28
CA ALA A 143 -3.51 16.74 5.00
C ALA A 143 -4.31 15.50 4.62
N PHE A 144 -5.09 15.01 5.59
CA PHE A 144 -6.15 14.05 5.35
C PHE A 144 -7.47 14.60 5.89
N HIS A 145 -8.52 14.26 5.18
CA HIS A 145 -9.91 14.44 5.57
C HIS A 145 -10.55 13.06 5.62
N PHE A 146 -11.31 12.79 6.66
CA PHE A 146 -12.05 11.55 6.85
C PHE A 146 -13.46 11.90 7.30
N GLU A 147 -14.44 11.25 6.69
CA GLU A 147 -15.86 11.41 6.96
C GLU A 147 -16.46 10.01 7.09
N ASP A 148 -17.12 9.76 8.21
CA ASP A 148 -17.92 8.55 8.36
C ASP A 148 -19.29 8.74 7.69
N LYS A 149 -19.87 7.66 7.18
CA LYS A 149 -21.20 7.72 6.54
C LYS A 149 -22.25 7.20 7.51
N ASP A 150 -23.02 8.13 8.09
CA ASP A 150 -24.14 7.88 8.98
C ASP A 150 -24.99 6.64 8.57
N GLY A 151 -25.15 5.67 9.46
CA GLY A 151 -26.06 4.54 9.26
C GLY A 151 -25.71 3.32 10.10
N ALA A 152 -26.61 2.33 10.18
CA ALA A 152 -26.38 1.15 11.02
C ALA A 152 -25.22 0.24 10.55
N PHE A 153 -24.72 0.41 9.32
CA PHE A 153 -23.61 -0.33 8.68
C PHE A 153 -23.15 0.41 7.40
N THR A 154 -21.88 0.51 6.98
CA THR A 154 -20.57 0.82 7.61
C THR A 154 -19.71 1.25 6.42
N GLY A 155 -19.44 2.54 6.25
CA GLY A 155 -18.67 3.04 5.12
C GLY A 155 -18.14 4.42 5.43
N PHE A 156 -17.02 4.80 4.83
CA PHE A 156 -16.38 6.07 5.09
C PHE A 156 -15.92 6.69 3.78
N ALA A 157 -15.69 8.00 3.79
CA ALA A 157 -14.95 8.69 2.76
C ALA A 157 -13.64 9.19 3.37
N MET A 158 -12.57 9.10 2.60
CA MET A 158 -11.27 9.63 2.97
C MET A 158 -10.67 10.35 1.77
N THR A 159 -10.17 11.55 1.99
CA THR A 159 -9.47 12.35 0.98
C THR A 159 -8.07 12.72 1.48
N LEU A 160 -7.09 12.58 0.61
CA LEU A 160 -5.72 13.03 0.80
C LEU A 160 -5.42 14.21 -0.09
N SER A 161 -4.66 15.17 0.44
CA SER A 161 -4.19 16.32 -0.32
C SER A 161 -2.72 16.57 -0.01
N ASP A 162 -1.91 16.50 -1.08
CA ASP A 162 -0.47 16.70 -1.09
C ASP A 162 0.25 15.87 -0.01
N PHE A 163 -0.24 14.66 0.26
CA PHE A 163 0.27 13.82 1.32
C PHE A 163 1.60 13.22 0.92
N THR A 164 2.68 13.79 1.43
CA THR A 164 4.05 13.48 1.05
C THR A 164 4.74 12.67 2.13
N VAL A 165 5.35 11.56 1.74
CA VAL A 165 6.25 10.76 2.58
C VAL A 165 7.61 10.75 1.92
N SER A 166 8.63 11.16 2.65
CA SER A 166 10.03 11.10 2.22
C SER A 166 10.84 10.27 3.19
N LEU A 167 11.62 9.33 2.65
CA LEU A 167 12.56 8.51 3.39
C LEU A 167 13.96 8.69 2.80
N THR A 168 14.91 9.05 3.65
CA THR A 168 16.30 9.29 3.26
C THR A 168 17.21 8.34 4.01
N ASN A 169 18.06 7.65 3.26
CA ASN A 169 19.05 6.72 3.78
C ASN A 169 20.42 6.97 3.15
N VAL A 170 21.48 6.71 3.92
CA VAL A 170 22.84 6.68 3.39
C VAL A 170 23.19 5.27 2.93
N ARG A 171 23.60 5.11 1.67
CA ARG A 171 24.07 3.85 1.09
C ARG A 171 25.50 4.02 0.58
N GLY A 172 26.47 3.60 1.38
CA GLY A 172 27.87 3.87 1.10
C GLY A 172 28.17 5.35 1.28
N GLU A 173 28.67 6.00 0.23
CA GLU A 173 28.95 7.45 0.23
C GLU A 173 27.78 8.28 -0.30
N HIS A 174 26.70 7.62 -0.77
CA HIS A 174 25.57 8.28 -1.41
C HIS A 174 24.37 8.42 -0.48
N THR A 175 23.72 9.57 -0.54
CA THR A 175 22.42 9.80 0.10
C THR A 175 21.32 9.48 -0.90
N VAL A 176 20.46 8.52 -0.56
CA VAL A 176 19.33 8.10 -1.38
C VAL A 176 18.04 8.55 -0.72
N GLN A 177 17.30 9.41 -1.38
CA GLN A 177 15.99 9.88 -0.98
C GLN A 177 14.91 9.24 -1.84
N ARG A 178 13.84 8.77 -1.21
CA ARG A 178 12.64 8.28 -1.87
C ARG A 178 11.46 9.07 -1.36
N THR A 179 10.77 9.73 -2.27
CA THR A 179 9.59 10.51 -1.97
C THR A 179 8.39 9.90 -2.67
N ARG A 180 7.28 9.85 -1.94
CA ARG A 180 5.95 9.51 -2.46
C ARG A 180 5.02 10.65 -2.14
N THR A 181 4.31 11.14 -3.14
CA THR A 181 3.22 12.10 -2.93
C THR A 181 1.92 11.42 -3.31
N LEU A 182 0.97 11.39 -2.38
CA LEU A 182 -0.33 10.77 -2.54
C LEU A 182 -1.41 11.83 -2.57
N ASN A 183 -2.28 11.71 -3.57
CA ASN A 183 -3.43 12.58 -3.78
C ASN A 183 -4.64 11.74 -4.14
N GLY A 184 -5.82 12.16 -3.70
CA GLY A 184 -7.07 11.57 -4.15
C GLY A 184 -7.97 11.10 -3.01
N SER A 185 -8.92 10.24 -3.33
CA SER A 185 -9.99 9.84 -2.44
C SER A 185 -10.31 8.35 -2.50
N VAL A 186 -10.74 7.83 -1.36
CA VAL A 186 -11.37 6.53 -1.19
C VAL A 186 -12.77 6.78 -0.63
N ASP A 187 -13.76 6.13 -1.23
CA ASP A 187 -15.14 6.14 -0.76
C ASP A 187 -15.59 4.69 -0.61
N VAL A 188 -16.05 4.33 0.59
CA VAL A 188 -16.56 3.02 0.93
C VAL A 188 -18.03 3.15 1.30
N SER A 189 -18.85 2.23 0.81
CA SER A 189 -20.26 2.14 1.16
C SER A 189 -20.72 0.69 1.12
N GLY A 190 -21.78 0.35 1.83
CA GLY A 190 -22.36 -0.98 1.85
C GLY A 190 -22.56 -1.51 3.26
N SER A 191 -22.72 -2.82 3.36
CA SER A 191 -22.95 -3.49 4.64
C SER A 191 -22.45 -4.94 4.61
N PRO A 192 -22.26 -5.59 5.77
CA PRO A 192 -21.86 -6.99 5.80
C PRO A 192 -22.80 -7.94 5.03
N ALA A 193 -24.10 -7.65 5.01
CA ALA A 193 -25.12 -8.50 4.39
C ALA A 193 -25.25 -8.28 2.88
N GLU A 194 -25.05 -7.06 2.40
CA GLU A 194 -25.20 -6.70 0.98
C GLU A 194 -23.86 -6.68 0.23
N GLY A 195 -22.74 -6.74 0.96
CA GLY A 195 -21.40 -6.48 0.45
C GLY A 195 -21.07 -4.98 0.45
N TYR A 196 -19.83 -4.70 0.08
CA TYR A 196 -19.25 -3.36 0.10
C TYR A 196 -18.82 -2.95 -1.31
N VAL A 197 -18.95 -1.65 -1.59
CA VAL A 197 -18.47 -0.99 -2.79
C VAL A 197 -17.44 0.05 -2.38
N LEU A 198 -16.25 -0.08 -2.95
CA LEU A 198 -15.12 0.82 -2.74
C LEU A 198 -14.85 1.54 -4.05
N THR A 199 -14.98 2.86 -4.06
CA THR A 199 -14.59 3.70 -5.19
C THR A 199 -13.29 4.42 -4.84
N LYS A 200 -12.31 4.33 -5.71
CA LYS A 200 -11.01 4.97 -5.53
C LYS A 200 -10.63 5.81 -6.73
N ASP A 201 -10.23 7.04 -6.46
CA ASP A 201 -9.51 7.91 -7.40
C ASP A 201 -8.20 8.32 -6.72
N LEU A 202 -7.08 7.75 -7.14
CA LEU A 202 -5.79 7.93 -6.47
C LEU A 202 -4.72 8.29 -7.48
N SER A 203 -3.87 9.25 -7.11
CA SER A 203 -2.62 9.56 -7.77
C SER A 203 -1.46 9.37 -6.79
N ILE A 204 -0.42 8.69 -7.24
CA ILE A 204 0.82 8.47 -6.50
C ILE A 204 1.98 8.90 -7.37
N ASP A 205 2.69 9.94 -6.96
CA ASP A 205 3.95 10.37 -7.56
C ASP A 205 5.12 9.76 -6.79
N PHE A 206 6.08 9.20 -7.52
CA PHE A 206 7.28 8.58 -7.00
C PHE A 206 8.50 9.34 -7.51
N VAL A 207 9.34 9.80 -6.58
CA VAL A 207 10.62 10.44 -6.90
C VAL A 207 11.73 9.71 -6.16
N VAL A 208 12.77 9.33 -6.90
CA VAL A 208 14.02 8.82 -6.33
C VAL A 208 15.13 9.80 -6.66
N ALA A 209 15.77 10.34 -5.63
CA ALA A 209 16.92 11.23 -5.76
C ALA A 209 18.16 10.61 -5.11
N VAL A 210 19.32 10.84 -5.72
CA VAL A 210 20.64 10.42 -5.19
C VAL A 210 21.53 11.64 -5.14
N ASP A 211 22.07 11.93 -3.95
CA ASP A 211 22.88 13.13 -3.67
C ASP A 211 22.24 14.45 -4.11
N GLY A 212 20.90 14.50 -4.04
CA GLY A 212 20.09 15.66 -4.43
C GLY A 212 19.67 15.70 -5.91
N GLU A 213 20.20 14.81 -6.75
CA GLU A 213 19.84 14.72 -8.17
C GLU A 213 18.71 13.71 -8.39
N VAL A 214 17.66 14.10 -9.11
CA VAL A 214 16.54 13.20 -9.45
C VAL A 214 17.01 12.18 -10.47
N LEU A 215 16.99 10.90 -10.09
CA LEU A 215 17.34 9.79 -10.98
C LEU A 215 16.12 9.13 -11.62
N HIS A 216 14.97 9.19 -10.94
CA HIS A 216 13.75 8.54 -11.42
C HIS A 216 12.51 9.29 -10.94
N GLU A 217 11.56 9.41 -11.87
CA GLU A 217 10.23 9.94 -11.62
C GLU A 217 9.19 9.06 -12.30
N ALA A 218 8.12 8.73 -11.57
CA ALA A 218 6.97 8.02 -12.11
C ALA A 218 5.69 8.49 -11.41
N ALA A 219 4.59 8.54 -12.15
CA ALA A 219 3.27 8.85 -11.62
C ALA A 219 2.31 7.70 -11.93
N TRP A 220 1.63 7.20 -10.90
CA TRP A 220 0.56 6.20 -11.04
C TRP A 220 -0.78 6.85 -10.73
N THR A 221 -1.73 6.78 -11.66
CA THR A 221 -3.12 7.17 -11.40
C THR A 221 -4.01 5.95 -11.46
N SER A 222 -5.02 5.87 -10.61
CA SER A 222 -5.93 4.73 -10.53
C SER A 222 -7.33 5.20 -10.23
N GLN A 223 -8.25 4.94 -11.15
CA GLN A 223 -9.69 5.11 -10.98
C GLN A 223 -10.35 3.75 -11.03
N LYS A 224 -10.68 3.20 -9.87
CA LYS A 224 -11.17 1.82 -9.73
C LYS A 224 -12.42 1.78 -8.87
N THR A 225 -13.35 0.92 -9.25
CA THR A 225 -14.44 0.46 -8.40
C THR A 225 -14.17 -0.98 -8.04
N LYS A 226 -14.24 -1.28 -6.74
CA LYS A 226 -14.07 -2.61 -6.20
C LYS A 226 -15.33 -3.01 -5.47
N THR A 227 -15.76 -4.24 -5.64
CA THR A 227 -16.80 -4.82 -4.80
C THR A 227 -16.18 -5.89 -3.93
N TYR A 228 -16.63 -5.95 -2.69
CA TYR A 228 -16.21 -6.97 -1.74
C TYR A 228 -17.45 -7.60 -1.12
N THR A 229 -17.59 -8.91 -1.31
CA THR A 229 -18.66 -9.69 -0.70
C THR A 229 -18.04 -10.60 0.35
N PRO A 230 -18.32 -10.37 1.65
CA PRO A 230 -17.81 -11.24 2.69
C PRO A 230 -18.24 -12.69 2.52
N ASP A 231 -17.38 -13.63 2.90
CA ASP A 231 -17.76 -15.05 2.99
C ASP A 231 -18.82 -15.28 4.07
N ASP A 232 -18.72 -14.52 5.17
CA ASP A 232 -19.62 -14.57 6.32
C ASP A 232 -19.98 -13.13 6.74
N PRO A 233 -21.25 -12.71 6.59
CA PRO A 233 -21.73 -11.41 7.05
C PRO A 233 -21.54 -11.15 8.56
N ASP A 234 -21.45 -12.19 9.39
CA ASP A 234 -21.21 -12.05 10.83
C ASP A 234 -19.71 -11.89 11.16
N ALA A 235 -18.83 -12.16 10.19
CA ALA A 235 -17.39 -11.99 10.29
C ALA A 235 -16.82 -11.31 9.03
N PRO A 236 -17.26 -10.09 8.68
CA PRO A 236 -17.06 -9.52 7.36
C PRO A 236 -15.61 -9.14 7.04
N ALA A 237 -14.71 -9.16 8.02
CA ALA A 237 -13.28 -8.94 7.81
C ALA A 237 -12.46 -10.25 7.79
N ALA A 238 -13.08 -11.43 7.81
CA ALA A 238 -12.35 -12.71 7.81
C ALA A 238 -11.83 -13.07 6.42
N GLY A 239 -12.67 -12.92 5.40
CA GLY A 239 -12.40 -13.30 4.02
C GLY A 239 -13.58 -12.98 3.13
N GLY A 240 -13.35 -12.94 1.82
CA GLY A 240 -14.44 -12.69 0.86
C GLY A 240 -13.97 -12.49 -0.57
N VAL A 241 -14.95 -12.47 -1.46
CA VAL A 241 -14.74 -12.36 -2.90
C VAL A 241 -14.65 -10.89 -3.31
N VAL A 242 -13.64 -10.58 -4.13
CA VAL A 242 -13.37 -9.22 -4.61
C VAL A 242 -13.52 -9.17 -6.13
N SER A 243 -14.27 -8.20 -6.65
CA SER A 243 -14.17 -7.80 -8.06
C SER A 243 -13.49 -6.43 -8.15
N ILE A 244 -12.62 -6.25 -9.15
CA ILE A 244 -12.00 -4.96 -9.44
C ILE A 244 -12.26 -4.62 -10.90
N SER A 245 -12.78 -3.42 -11.11
CA SER A 245 -12.93 -2.84 -12.44
C SER A 245 -12.46 -1.40 -12.45
N GLY A 246 -11.99 -0.94 -13.60
CA GLY A 246 -11.58 0.44 -13.81
C GLY A 246 -10.26 0.55 -14.54
N ASN A 247 -9.69 1.75 -14.50
CA ASN A 247 -8.49 2.08 -15.26
C ASN A 247 -7.36 2.53 -14.33
N ALA A 248 -6.15 2.35 -14.80
CA ALA A 248 -4.97 2.95 -14.19
C ALA A 248 -4.04 3.48 -15.28
N SER A 249 -3.21 4.46 -14.95
CA SER A 249 -2.15 4.94 -15.84
C SER A 249 -0.82 4.94 -15.11
N LEU A 250 0.26 4.67 -15.86
CA LEU A 250 1.63 4.87 -15.41
C LEU A 250 2.31 5.85 -16.36
N THR A 251 2.67 7.01 -15.84
CA THR A 251 3.54 7.96 -16.55
C THR A 251 4.97 7.80 -16.05
N ARG A 252 5.91 7.56 -16.96
CA ARG A 252 7.34 7.44 -16.66
C ARG A 252 8.17 8.06 -17.78
N ASP A 253 9.14 8.89 -17.42
CA ASP A 253 10.05 9.53 -18.37
C ASP A 253 9.31 10.22 -19.54
N GLY A 254 8.15 10.83 -19.24
CA GLY A 254 7.28 11.49 -20.22
C GLY A 254 6.41 10.56 -21.08
N ASN A 255 6.44 9.24 -20.87
CA ASN A 255 5.57 8.28 -21.56
C ASN A 255 4.46 7.79 -20.63
N THR A 256 3.21 7.85 -21.08
CA THR A 256 2.05 7.35 -20.34
C THR A 256 1.57 6.04 -20.93
N MET A 257 1.38 5.04 -20.07
CA MET A 257 0.74 3.77 -20.38
C MET A 257 -0.60 3.73 -19.67
N GLU A 258 -1.66 3.44 -20.42
CA GLU A 258 -3.01 3.27 -19.89
C GLU A 258 -3.34 1.79 -19.76
N PHE A 259 -3.91 1.40 -18.63
CA PHE A 259 -4.26 0.05 -18.27
C PHE A 259 -5.74 -0.06 -17.96
N GLN A 260 -6.39 -1.09 -18.50
CA GLN A 260 -7.63 -1.59 -17.94
C GLN A 260 -7.31 -2.65 -16.88
N VAL A 261 -8.00 -2.58 -15.75
CA VAL A 261 -7.84 -3.52 -14.64
C VAL A 261 -9.08 -4.40 -14.52
N SER A 262 -8.87 -5.71 -14.48
CA SER A 262 -9.91 -6.73 -14.34
C SER A 262 -9.48 -7.86 -13.41
N THR A 263 -10.45 -8.67 -12.99
CA THR A 263 -10.24 -9.77 -12.03
C THR A 263 -10.92 -11.05 -12.47
N SER A 264 -10.46 -12.18 -11.92
CA SER A 264 -11.03 -13.49 -12.19
C SER A 264 -12.48 -13.68 -11.71
N THR A 265 -12.93 -12.87 -10.75
CA THR A 265 -14.29 -12.94 -10.17
C THR A 265 -15.41 -12.83 -11.21
N ASP A 266 -15.21 -12.02 -12.25
CA ASP A 266 -16.22 -11.77 -13.27
C ASP A 266 -16.06 -12.65 -14.52
N VAL A 267 -15.18 -13.66 -14.47
CA VAL A 267 -14.86 -14.53 -15.61
C VAL A 267 -15.41 -15.94 -15.37
N GLU A 268 -16.34 -16.36 -16.23
CA GLU A 268 -16.97 -17.68 -16.14
C GLU A 268 -15.92 -18.81 -16.24
N GLY A 269 -15.94 -19.73 -15.28
CA GLY A 269 -15.06 -20.89 -15.23
C GLY A 269 -13.70 -20.65 -14.57
N GLU A 270 -13.41 -19.42 -14.15
CA GLU A 270 -12.22 -19.08 -13.37
C GLU A 270 -12.52 -19.11 -11.85
N THR A 271 -11.47 -19.30 -11.04
CA THR A 271 -11.57 -19.16 -9.59
C THR A 271 -11.70 -17.68 -9.23
N PRO A 272 -12.74 -17.25 -8.49
CA PRO A 272 -12.89 -15.85 -8.08
C PRO A 272 -11.67 -15.33 -7.32
N LEU A 273 -11.41 -14.03 -7.46
CA LEU A 273 -10.38 -13.36 -6.66
C LEU A 273 -10.87 -13.31 -5.22
N HIS A 274 -10.11 -13.91 -4.32
CA HIS A 274 -10.51 -14.09 -2.94
C HIS A 274 -9.46 -13.50 -2.00
N TRP A 275 -9.92 -12.63 -1.09
CA TRP A 275 -9.11 -12.00 -0.06
C TRP A 275 -9.27 -12.74 1.26
N SER A 276 -8.19 -12.88 2.02
CA SER A 276 -8.21 -13.52 3.34
C SER A 276 -7.35 -12.76 4.33
N ARG A 277 -7.93 -12.42 5.48
CA ARG A 277 -7.22 -11.75 6.58
C ARG A 277 -6.07 -12.59 7.11
N ASP A 278 -6.26 -13.90 7.21
CA ASP A 278 -5.22 -14.81 7.68
C ASP A 278 -4.05 -14.85 6.70
N CYS A 279 -4.33 -14.85 5.39
CA CYS A 279 -3.28 -14.78 4.39
C CYS A 279 -2.57 -13.43 4.38
N TRP A 280 -3.30 -12.32 4.55
CA TRP A 280 -2.72 -10.99 4.70
C TRP A 280 -1.75 -10.94 5.88
N ARG A 281 -2.18 -11.38 7.07
CA ARG A 281 -1.36 -11.41 8.29
C ARG A 281 -0.16 -12.33 8.13
N ALA A 282 -0.34 -13.53 7.58
CA ALA A 282 0.75 -14.47 7.34
C ALA A 282 1.80 -13.91 6.35
N ALA A 283 1.36 -13.23 5.29
CA ALA A 283 2.25 -12.61 4.30
C ALA A 283 3.08 -11.47 4.92
N ARG A 284 2.46 -10.67 5.79
CA ARG A 284 3.09 -9.59 6.55
C ARG A 284 4.10 -10.12 7.58
N ASP A 285 3.68 -11.06 8.44
CA ASP A 285 4.49 -11.58 9.56
C ASP A 285 5.73 -12.35 9.09
N ALA A 286 5.73 -12.84 7.84
CA ALA A 286 6.89 -13.48 7.22
C ALA A 286 8.08 -12.51 6.97
N GLY A 287 8.00 -11.24 7.39
CA GLY A 287 9.12 -10.29 7.37
C GLY A 287 9.62 -9.96 5.98
N ARG A 288 8.81 -10.20 4.95
CA ARG A 288 9.15 -9.88 3.57
C ARG A 288 8.80 -8.42 3.37
N LEU A 289 9.83 -7.56 3.33
CA LEU A 289 9.74 -6.13 2.99
C LEU A 289 9.09 -5.82 1.63
N GLY A 290 8.60 -6.84 0.90
CA GLY A 290 7.61 -6.70 -0.16
C GLY A 290 6.33 -7.37 0.31
N HIS A 291 5.41 -6.57 0.84
CA HIS A 291 4.01 -6.94 1.03
C HIS A 291 3.50 -7.57 -0.27
N LYS A 292 3.44 -8.91 -0.31
CA LYS A 292 3.13 -9.63 -1.54
C LYS A 292 1.64 -9.50 -1.83
N MET A 293 1.30 -8.37 -2.43
CA MET A 293 0.13 -8.12 -3.26
C MET A 293 -1.21 -8.37 -2.54
N GLY A 294 -1.48 -7.63 -1.47
CA GLY A 294 -2.87 -7.39 -1.03
C GLY A 294 -3.60 -8.52 -0.28
N GLY A 295 -2.93 -9.58 0.18
CA GLY A 295 -3.55 -10.58 1.07
C GLY A 295 -4.53 -11.55 0.39
N PHE A 296 -4.47 -11.66 -0.93
CA PHE A 296 -5.28 -12.61 -1.69
C PHE A 296 -4.70 -14.02 -1.62
N ASP A 297 -5.59 -15.01 -1.63
CA ASP A 297 -5.24 -16.43 -1.53
C ASP A 297 -5.64 -17.26 -2.77
N ALA A 298 -6.47 -16.69 -3.64
CA ALA A 298 -6.91 -17.30 -4.88
C ALA A 298 -7.30 -16.26 -5.94
N GLY A 299 -7.35 -16.70 -7.19
CA GLY A 299 -7.78 -15.90 -8.34
C GLY A 299 -6.67 -15.06 -8.96
N TRP A 300 -7.03 -14.07 -9.78
CA TRP A 300 -6.04 -13.22 -10.45
C TRP A 300 -6.54 -11.79 -10.67
N ILE A 301 -5.56 -10.88 -10.84
CA ILE A 301 -5.74 -9.48 -11.26
C ILE A 301 -4.95 -9.27 -12.55
N LEU A 302 -5.58 -8.69 -13.57
CA LEU A 302 -4.98 -8.40 -14.86
C LEU A 302 -4.91 -6.89 -15.06
N HIS A 303 -3.73 -6.38 -15.41
CA HIS A 303 -3.52 -5.02 -15.91
C HIS A 303 -3.19 -5.11 -17.40
N GLU A 304 -4.15 -4.79 -18.26
CA GLU A 304 -4.01 -4.87 -19.72
C GLU A 304 -3.80 -3.47 -20.30
N ASN A 305 -2.70 -3.28 -21.00
CA ASN A 305 -2.36 -2.03 -21.67
C ASN A 305 -3.31 -1.80 -22.85
N LEU A 306 -4.07 -0.71 -22.77
CA LEU A 306 -5.12 -0.37 -23.73
C LEU A 306 -4.59 -0.01 -25.13
N THR A 307 -3.30 0.30 -25.26
CA THR A 307 -2.70 0.74 -26.53
C THR A 307 -2.17 -0.42 -27.36
N ASN A 308 -1.54 -1.41 -26.73
CA ASN A 308 -0.82 -2.49 -27.42
C ASN A 308 -1.28 -3.91 -27.03
N GLY A 309 -2.18 -4.06 -26.05
CA GLY A 309 -2.64 -5.36 -25.56
C GLY A 309 -1.63 -6.12 -24.71
N ASN A 310 -0.48 -5.51 -24.39
CA ASN A 310 0.48 -6.07 -23.44
C ASN A 310 -0.15 -6.08 -22.05
N TYR A 311 0.24 -7.03 -21.21
CA TYR A 311 -0.38 -7.14 -19.90
C TYR A 311 0.59 -7.59 -18.81
N THR A 312 0.23 -7.25 -17.58
CA THR A 312 0.76 -7.85 -16.35
C THR A 312 -0.39 -8.57 -15.65
N LYS A 313 -0.31 -9.90 -15.54
CA LYS A 313 -1.26 -10.74 -14.80
C LYS A 313 -0.63 -11.23 -13.51
N ILE A 314 -1.30 -11.00 -12.40
CA ILE A 314 -0.92 -11.45 -11.06
C ILE A 314 -1.90 -12.55 -10.66
N THR A 315 -1.41 -13.76 -10.48
CA THR A 315 -2.22 -14.91 -10.05
C THR A 315 -1.82 -15.34 -8.65
N TYR A 316 -2.82 -15.52 -7.78
CA TYR A 316 -2.69 -15.94 -6.40
C TYR A 316 -2.98 -17.43 -6.28
N ASN A 317 -2.01 -18.20 -5.77
CA ASN A 317 -2.08 -19.66 -5.64
C ASN A 317 -2.15 -20.10 -4.16
N GLY A 318 -2.20 -19.15 -3.24
CA GLY A 318 -2.22 -19.35 -1.79
C GLY A 318 -1.55 -18.17 -1.08
N CYS A 319 -1.66 -18.09 0.25
CA CYS A 319 -1.19 -16.95 1.06
C CYS A 319 0.25 -16.48 0.73
N GLY A 320 0.38 -15.44 -0.11
CA GLY A 320 1.68 -14.89 -0.56
C GLY A 320 2.43 -15.74 -1.59
N ASP A 321 1.82 -16.81 -2.10
CA ASP A 321 2.27 -17.54 -3.29
C ASP A 321 1.65 -16.91 -4.54
N VAL A 322 2.49 -16.19 -5.29
CA VAL A 322 2.07 -15.35 -6.40
C VAL A 322 2.92 -15.65 -7.62
N SER A 323 2.27 -15.84 -8.76
CA SER A 323 2.92 -15.89 -10.07
C SER A 323 2.59 -14.63 -10.87
N ILE A 324 3.61 -14.03 -11.47
CA ILE A 324 3.46 -12.85 -12.33
C ILE A 324 3.77 -13.26 -13.77
N GLU A 325 2.81 -13.05 -14.65
CA GLU A 325 2.94 -13.23 -16.10
C GLU A 325 2.95 -11.86 -16.77
N LYS A 326 3.89 -11.64 -17.70
CA LYS A 326 3.98 -10.40 -18.48
C LYS A 326 4.06 -10.71 -19.97
N SER A 327 3.26 -10.01 -20.78
CA SER A 327 3.35 -9.98 -22.24
C SER A 327 3.93 -8.65 -22.69
N PHE A 328 4.87 -8.67 -23.65
CA PHE A 328 5.54 -7.48 -24.20
C PHE A 328 5.49 -7.46 -25.72
#